data_AF-A0A1G7L331-F1
#
_entry.id   AF-A0A1G7L331-F1
#
_cell.length_a   1.000
_cell.length_b   1.000
_cell.length_c   1.000
_cell.angle_alpha   90.00
_cell.angle_beta   90.00
_cell.angle_gamma   90.00
#
_symmetry.space_group_name_H-M   'P 1'
#
loop_
_entity.id
_entity.type
_entity.pdbx_description
1 polymer ?
#
loop_
_entity_poly.entity_id
_entity_poly.type
_entity_poly.pdbx_seq_one_letter_code
_entity_poly.pdbx_strand_id
1 'polypeptide(L)'
;MQTIDRESAGSARVAIVGGIHGDEPAGVRIVERLADELDPLDPSGGGGSDGDAGEAGLVRLILANEPAIEAETRYTDTDLNRAFPGDADSDEYERGLASRLTAELEGMDAVLALHTSHSAPPPFAIFSDLTESVRRTVTGLPVAHVVDASGLRSTTLDSTVQHTVSIEVGRQGSEEAVEFGHEACLAFLRVHGAIADKPPTFSETTVVEGREEVPKGGGVPHVHFANFEAIPEGAVFAEDDVYTHRVEEPGLVPILASEDGYDDIFGMYGRVTGVLKAPGEGDLRVYPNDERGEKGERRDSSADGSDGEPNDADRSKRSS
;
A
#
# COMPACT_ATOMS: atom_id res chain seq x y z
N MET A 1 21.24 -6.97 10.34
CA MET A 1 20.74 -6.18 9.21
C MET A 1 21.84 -6.05 8.18
N GLN A 2 21.51 -6.36 6.93
CA GLN A 2 22.39 -6.16 5.78
C GLN A 2 21.90 -4.97 4.96
N THR A 3 22.83 -4.14 4.49
CA THR A 3 22.55 -3.00 3.62
C THR A 3 23.34 -3.14 2.32
N ILE A 4 22.68 -2.90 1.21
CA ILE A 4 23.21 -3.04 -0.14
C ILE A 4 22.89 -1.76 -0.91
N ASP A 5 23.91 -0.94 -1.15
CA ASP A 5 23.76 0.33 -1.87
C ASP A 5 23.98 0.14 -3.38
N ARG A 6 23.15 0.80 -4.19
CA ARG A 6 23.10 0.74 -5.66
C ARG A 6 23.01 2.13 -6.26
N GLU A 7 23.44 2.26 -7.51
CA GLU A 7 23.35 3.54 -8.23
C GLU A 7 21.89 3.96 -8.43
N SER A 8 21.66 5.27 -8.34
CA SER A 8 20.41 5.91 -8.73
C SER A 8 20.66 6.68 -10.02
N ALA A 9 19.74 6.59 -10.98
CA ALA A 9 19.84 7.31 -12.24
C ALA A 9 19.71 8.85 -12.08
N GLY A 10 19.10 9.29 -10.98
CA GLY A 10 18.94 10.70 -10.62
C GLY A 10 19.58 11.03 -9.28
N SER A 11 19.23 12.17 -8.69
CA SER A 11 19.69 12.59 -7.36
C SER A 11 18.87 11.97 -6.21
N ALA A 12 17.86 11.15 -6.51
CA ALA A 12 16.97 10.59 -5.51
C ALA A 12 17.68 9.58 -4.61
N ARG A 13 17.42 9.68 -3.31
CA ARG A 13 17.88 8.77 -2.27
C ARG A 13 16.69 7.98 -1.74
N VAL A 14 16.54 6.74 -2.18
CA VAL A 14 15.37 5.90 -1.84
C VAL A 14 15.81 4.60 -1.21
N ALA A 15 14.95 4.02 -0.36
CA ALA A 15 15.21 2.75 0.28
C ALA A 15 14.10 1.72 0.04
N ILE A 16 14.47 0.44 -0.08
CA ILE A 16 13.56 -0.70 -0.10
C ILE A 16 13.97 -1.64 1.04
N VAL A 17 13.02 -1.96 1.91
CA VAL A 17 13.24 -2.76 3.11
C VAL A 17 12.48 -4.07 2.99
N GLY A 18 13.20 -5.18 2.97
CA GLY A 18 12.65 -6.53 3.07
C GLY A 18 13.02 -7.21 4.39
N GLY A 19 12.30 -8.27 4.74
CA GLY A 19 12.61 -9.10 5.90
C GLY A 19 12.43 -8.37 7.25
N ILE A 20 11.40 -7.53 7.36
CA ILE A 20 10.96 -6.98 8.65
C ILE A 20 10.45 -8.11 9.54
N HIS A 21 9.67 -9.02 8.96
CA HIS A 21 9.32 -10.31 9.54
C HIS A 21 10.10 -11.41 8.82
N GLY A 22 10.71 -12.33 9.57
CA GLY A 22 11.62 -13.34 9.01
C GLY A 22 10.91 -14.50 8.30
N ASP A 23 9.63 -14.71 8.58
CA ASP A 23 8.78 -15.72 7.97
C ASP A 23 8.14 -15.25 6.64
N GLU A 24 8.43 -14.03 6.19
CA GLU A 24 7.93 -13.44 4.94
C GLU A 24 9.02 -13.45 3.83
N PRO A 25 9.30 -14.61 3.19
CA PRO A 25 10.47 -14.79 2.31
C PRO A 25 10.43 -13.96 1.03
N ALA A 26 9.26 -13.45 0.63
CA ALA A 26 9.13 -12.68 -0.60
C ALA A 26 9.97 -11.39 -0.56
N GLY A 27 9.96 -10.67 0.56
CA GLY A 27 10.74 -9.44 0.72
C GLY A 27 12.25 -9.69 0.58
N VAL A 28 12.75 -10.81 1.11
CA VAL A 28 14.16 -11.21 0.97
C VAL A 28 14.52 -11.45 -0.48
N ARG A 29 13.74 -12.30 -1.16
CA ARG A 29 13.95 -12.66 -2.57
C ARG A 29 13.88 -11.45 -3.51
N ILE A 30 12.97 -10.52 -3.26
CA ILE A 30 12.83 -9.29 -4.06
C ILE A 30 14.07 -8.40 -3.87
N VAL A 31 14.52 -8.19 -2.63
CA VAL A 31 15.71 -7.39 -2.32
C VAL A 31 16.97 -7.98 -2.97
N GLU A 32 17.17 -9.29 -2.86
CA GLU A 32 18.30 -9.98 -3.49
C GLU A 32 18.25 -9.86 -5.02
N ARG A 33 17.09 -10.07 -5.63
CA ARG A 33 16.90 -9.92 -7.07
C ARG A 33 17.20 -8.50 -7.55
N LEU A 34 16.74 -7.48 -6.84
CA LEU A 34 17.06 -6.08 -7.16
C LEU A 34 18.55 -5.79 -6.99
N ALA A 35 19.19 -6.38 -5.97
CA ALA A 35 20.62 -6.23 -5.76
C ALA A 35 21.45 -6.81 -6.92
N ASP A 36 20.99 -7.89 -7.56
CA ASP A 36 21.64 -8.50 -8.72
C ASP A 36 21.36 -7.75 -10.03
N GLU A 37 20.19 -7.11 -10.15
CA GLU A 37 19.76 -6.42 -11.38
C GLU A 37 20.23 -4.95 -11.46
N LEU A 38 20.38 -4.26 -10.33
CA LEU A 38 20.78 -2.85 -10.29
C LEU A 38 22.31 -2.68 -10.31
N ASP A 39 22.75 -1.58 -10.92
CA ASP A 39 24.17 -1.26 -11.04
C ASP A 39 24.81 -1.02 -9.65
N PRO A 40 25.96 -1.66 -9.35
CA PRO A 40 26.69 -1.43 -8.11
C PRO A 40 27.13 0.03 -7.98
N LEU A 41 26.98 0.62 -6.79
CA LEU A 41 27.43 1.98 -6.52
C LEU A 41 28.94 2.13 -6.76
N ASP A 42 29.36 2.96 -7.72
CA ASP A 42 30.78 3.27 -7.92
C ASP A 42 31.30 4.20 -6.80
N PRO A 43 32.19 3.75 -5.90
CA PRO A 43 32.74 4.59 -4.84
C PRO A 43 33.69 5.69 -5.34
N SER A 44 34.07 5.66 -6.62
CA SER A 44 34.93 6.65 -7.28
C SER A 44 34.18 7.62 -8.20
N GLY A 45 32.91 7.34 -8.49
CA GLY A 45 32.02 8.12 -9.34
C GLY A 45 31.34 9.26 -8.60
N GLY A 46 32.11 10.29 -8.23
CA GLY A 46 31.52 11.54 -7.76
C GLY A 46 30.77 12.25 -8.88
N GLY A 47 29.46 12.03 -8.96
CA GLY A 47 28.54 12.76 -9.83
C GLY A 47 28.65 12.37 -11.30
N GLY A 48 27.50 12.28 -11.98
CA GLY A 48 27.43 11.95 -13.39
C GLY A 48 28.41 12.77 -14.24
N SER A 49 28.91 12.14 -15.29
CA SER A 49 29.55 12.80 -16.42
C SER A 49 28.54 13.77 -17.06
N ASP A 50 28.33 14.94 -16.46
CA ASP A 50 27.77 16.17 -17.01
C ASP A 50 27.54 17.22 -15.89
N GLY A 51 28.64 17.71 -15.29
CA GLY A 51 28.74 19.09 -14.78
C GLY A 51 27.81 19.58 -13.67
N ASP A 52 26.92 18.78 -13.08
CA ASP A 52 26.07 19.19 -11.96
C ASP A 52 26.61 18.64 -10.64
N ALA A 53 26.99 19.53 -9.73
CA ALA A 53 27.54 19.22 -8.41
C ALA A 53 26.41 18.84 -7.41
N GLY A 54 25.44 18.06 -7.88
CA GLY A 54 24.36 17.51 -7.06
C GLY A 54 24.86 16.36 -6.20
N GLU A 55 24.19 16.14 -5.07
CA GLU A 55 24.41 14.95 -4.24
C GLU A 55 24.10 13.70 -5.08
N ALA A 56 25.01 12.72 -5.08
CA ALA A 56 24.81 11.49 -5.81
C ALA A 56 23.58 10.76 -5.24
N GLY A 57 22.62 10.42 -6.11
CA GLY A 57 21.47 9.63 -5.72
C GLY A 57 21.88 8.23 -5.30
N LEU A 58 20.99 7.57 -4.57
CA LEU A 58 21.26 6.27 -3.95
C LEU A 58 19.98 5.42 -3.96
N VAL A 59 20.12 4.14 -4.33
CA VAL A 59 19.12 3.12 -4.02
C VAL A 59 19.68 2.23 -2.92
N ARG A 60 19.07 2.28 -1.74
CA ARG A 60 19.46 1.48 -0.59
C ARG A 60 18.52 0.28 -0.43
N LEU A 61 19.06 -0.92 -0.55
CA LEU A 61 18.31 -2.16 -0.33
C LEU A 61 18.69 -2.72 1.06
N ILE A 62 17.70 -3.10 1.86
CA ILE A 62 17.92 -3.55 3.24
C ILE A 62 17.24 -4.91 3.47
N LEU A 63 17.99 -5.85 4.06
CA LEU A 63 17.46 -7.03 4.74
C LEU A 63 17.49 -6.76 6.25
N ALA A 64 16.33 -6.53 6.85
CA ALA A 64 16.23 -5.96 8.19
C ALA A 64 16.59 -6.96 9.30
N ASN A 65 15.78 -8.01 9.48
CA ASN A 65 15.83 -8.89 10.63
C ASN A 65 16.56 -10.22 10.34
N GLU A 66 17.88 -10.17 10.13
CA GLU A 66 18.70 -11.36 9.81
C GLU A 66 18.46 -12.56 10.75
N PRO A 67 18.43 -12.42 12.10
CA PRO A 67 18.16 -13.57 12.97
C PRO A 67 16.79 -14.22 12.74
N ALA A 68 15.75 -13.42 12.53
CA ALA A 68 14.42 -13.94 12.25
C ALA A 68 14.33 -14.57 10.85
N ILE A 69 14.99 -13.97 9.85
CA ILE A 69 15.09 -14.51 8.48
C ILE A 69 15.78 -15.88 8.51
N GLU A 70 16.92 -16.00 9.19
CA GLU A 70 17.65 -17.26 9.33
C GLU A 70 16.85 -18.33 10.05
N ALA A 71 16.00 -17.93 11.01
CA ALA A 71 15.15 -18.83 11.77
C ALA A 71 13.82 -19.15 11.08
N GLU A 72 13.48 -18.47 9.97
CA GLU A 72 12.17 -18.51 9.32
C GLU A 72 11.00 -18.24 10.30
N THR A 73 11.22 -17.33 11.26
CA THR A 73 10.20 -16.92 12.24
C THR A 73 9.84 -15.45 12.06
N ARG A 74 8.63 -15.06 12.47
CA ARG A 74 8.19 -13.65 12.41
C ARG A 74 9.17 -12.70 13.10
N TYR A 75 9.65 -13.08 14.28
CA TYR A 75 10.64 -12.37 15.07
C TYR A 75 11.38 -13.35 16.01
N THR A 76 12.37 -12.86 16.75
CA THR A 76 13.14 -13.60 17.75
C THR A 76 12.79 -13.20 19.18
N ASP A 77 12.91 -11.92 19.57
CA ASP A 77 12.54 -11.45 20.92
C ASP A 77 11.19 -10.73 20.92
N THR A 78 10.99 -9.77 20.01
CA THR A 78 9.75 -9.00 19.90
C THR A 78 9.42 -8.63 18.44
N ASP A 79 8.15 -8.36 18.14
CA ASP A 79 7.75 -7.99 16.77
C ASP A 79 8.38 -6.65 16.38
N LEU A 80 9.26 -6.67 15.38
CA LEU A 80 9.96 -5.47 14.88
C LEU A 80 8.98 -4.38 14.43
N ASN A 81 7.86 -4.75 13.80
CA ASN A 81 6.82 -3.82 13.35
C ASN A 81 5.89 -3.34 14.49
N ARG A 82 6.28 -3.61 15.74
CA ARG A 82 5.71 -3.03 16.97
C ARG A 82 6.77 -2.33 17.82
N ALA A 83 8.02 -2.32 17.39
CA ALA A 83 9.15 -1.85 18.16
C ALA A 83 9.61 -0.44 17.78
N PHE A 84 9.16 0.14 16.66
CA PHE A 84 9.62 1.46 16.21
C PHE A 84 9.17 2.59 17.14
N PRO A 85 10.00 3.64 17.33
CA PRO A 85 11.32 3.90 16.71
C PRO A 85 12.49 3.12 17.34
N GLY A 86 12.22 2.22 18.28
CA GLY A 86 13.22 1.37 18.92
C GLY A 86 13.86 1.98 20.15
N ASP A 87 14.80 1.22 20.72
CA ASP A 87 15.63 1.62 21.85
C ASP A 87 17.03 1.02 21.64
N ALA A 88 18.03 1.88 21.45
CA ALA A 88 19.41 1.48 21.18
C ALA A 88 20.08 0.79 22.37
N ASP A 89 19.56 0.99 23.59
CA ASP A 89 20.09 0.42 24.83
C ASP A 89 19.30 -0.84 25.27
N SER A 90 18.33 -1.29 24.47
CA SER A 90 17.51 -2.47 24.80
C SER A 90 18.28 -3.78 24.66
N ASP A 91 18.01 -4.71 25.60
CA ASP A 91 18.50 -6.09 25.55
C ASP A 91 17.72 -6.96 24.53
N GLU A 92 16.47 -6.58 24.18
CA GLU A 92 15.69 -7.24 23.12
C GLU A 92 16.22 -6.84 21.73
N TYR A 93 16.56 -7.83 20.91
CA TYR A 93 17.20 -7.64 19.61
C TYR A 93 16.42 -6.71 18.68
N GLU A 94 15.10 -6.94 18.49
CA GLU A 94 14.31 -6.15 17.56
C GLU A 94 14.12 -4.70 18.00
N ARG A 95 14.12 -4.39 19.31
CA ARG A 95 14.08 -2.99 19.77
C ARG A 95 15.36 -2.24 19.40
N GLY A 96 16.51 -2.88 19.60
CA GLY A 96 17.81 -2.32 19.15
C GLY A 96 17.91 -2.25 17.62
N LEU A 97 17.32 -3.21 16.90
CA LEU A 97 17.22 -3.20 15.45
C LEU A 97 16.36 -2.05 14.93
N ALA A 98 15.19 -1.79 15.53
CA ALA A 98 14.31 -0.70 15.14
C ALA A 98 15.02 0.67 15.19
N SER A 99 15.82 0.92 16.23
CA SER A 99 16.62 2.15 16.34
C SER A 99 17.67 2.25 15.23
N ARG A 100 18.40 1.16 14.95
CA ARG A 100 19.40 1.12 13.86
C ARG A 100 18.77 1.30 12.48
N LEU A 101 17.66 0.62 12.20
CA LEU A 101 16.96 0.72 10.93
C LEU A 101 16.40 2.14 10.72
N THR A 102 15.85 2.76 11.75
CA THR A 102 15.39 4.17 11.71
C THR A 102 16.54 5.10 11.32
N ALA A 103 17.72 4.93 11.92
CA ALA A 103 18.90 5.73 11.58
C ALA A 103 19.40 5.51 10.14
N GLU A 104 19.37 4.27 9.62
CA GLU A 104 19.78 3.99 8.23
C GLU A 104 18.84 4.57 7.17
N LEU A 105 17.60 4.87 7.54
CA LEU A 105 16.57 5.44 6.67
C LEU A 105 16.43 6.96 6.82
N GLU A 106 17.15 7.57 7.77
CA GLU A 106 17.14 9.01 7.98
C GLU A 106 17.64 9.74 6.71
N GLY A 107 16.89 10.76 6.28
CA GLY A 107 17.23 11.55 5.10
C GLY A 107 16.95 10.88 3.74
N MET A 108 16.27 9.73 3.71
CA MET A 108 15.76 9.16 2.46
C MET A 108 14.55 9.97 1.96
N ASP A 109 14.51 10.22 0.66
CA ASP A 109 13.40 10.89 -0.02
C ASP A 109 12.13 10.02 -0.02
N ALA A 110 12.29 8.70 -0.03
CA ALA A 110 11.20 7.73 0.03
C ALA A 110 11.67 6.36 0.54
N VAL A 111 10.79 5.64 1.23
CA VAL A 111 11.04 4.27 1.71
C VAL A 111 9.88 3.37 1.33
N LEU A 112 10.17 2.18 0.81
CA LEU A 112 9.18 1.13 0.56
C LEU A 112 9.47 -0.08 1.44
N ALA A 113 8.56 -0.43 2.34
CA ALA A 113 8.65 -1.61 3.20
C ALA A 113 7.81 -2.76 2.66
N LEU A 114 8.44 -3.90 2.43
CA LEU A 114 7.81 -5.07 1.83
C LEU A 114 7.23 -5.98 2.91
N HIS A 115 5.96 -6.33 2.75
CA HIS A 115 5.24 -7.27 3.58
C HIS A 115 4.48 -8.29 2.73
N THR A 116 4.27 -9.47 3.30
CA THR A 116 3.28 -10.42 2.82
C THR A 116 2.40 -10.86 3.97
N SER A 117 1.18 -11.32 3.69
CA SER A 117 0.30 -11.84 4.72
C SER A 117 -0.35 -13.15 4.28
N HIS A 118 -0.96 -13.86 5.23
CA HIS A 118 -1.85 -14.98 4.90
C HIS A 118 -3.24 -14.54 4.43
N SER A 119 -3.49 -13.22 4.35
CA SER A 119 -4.76 -12.70 3.85
C SER A 119 -4.91 -12.91 2.34
N ALA A 120 -6.16 -13.01 1.88
CA ALA A 120 -6.46 -13.15 0.47
C ALA A 120 -6.18 -11.83 -0.29
N PRO A 121 -5.83 -11.87 -1.59
CA PRO A 121 -5.64 -10.69 -2.44
C PRO A 121 -6.84 -9.72 -2.37
N PRO A 122 -6.68 -8.45 -2.80
CA PRO A 122 -5.59 -7.91 -3.63
C PRO A 122 -4.39 -7.34 -2.84
N PRO A 123 -3.21 -7.18 -3.48
CA PRO A 123 -2.13 -6.34 -2.95
C PRO A 123 -2.58 -4.90 -2.72
N PHE A 124 -2.01 -4.25 -1.71
CA PHE A 124 -2.33 -2.86 -1.35
C PHE A 124 -1.16 -2.19 -0.63
N ALA A 125 -1.17 -0.86 -0.62
CA ALA A 125 -0.19 -0.04 0.09
C ALA A 125 -0.77 0.48 1.42
N ILE A 126 0.10 0.89 2.34
CA ILE A 126 -0.25 1.46 3.65
C ILE A 126 0.64 2.69 3.87
N PHE A 127 0.05 3.79 4.33
CA PHE A 127 0.80 4.94 4.83
C PHE A 127 0.18 5.43 6.14
N SER A 128 0.98 6.14 6.95
CA SER A 128 0.51 6.78 8.18
C SER A 128 0.65 8.31 8.21
N ASP A 129 1.38 8.89 7.26
CA ASP A 129 1.44 10.34 7.04
C ASP A 129 1.42 10.67 5.55
N LEU A 130 0.54 11.58 5.13
CA LEU A 130 0.39 11.95 3.73
C LEU A 130 1.35 13.08 3.35
N THR A 131 2.47 12.71 2.72
CA THR A 131 3.43 13.66 2.13
C THR A 131 3.38 13.64 0.61
N GLU A 132 4.06 14.58 -0.05
CA GLU A 132 4.25 14.54 -1.50
C GLU A 132 4.96 13.27 -1.98
N SER A 133 5.95 12.80 -1.21
CA SER A 133 6.67 11.57 -1.49
C SER A 133 5.75 10.34 -1.36
N VAL A 134 4.94 10.29 -0.29
CA VAL A 134 3.93 9.24 -0.11
C VAL A 134 2.91 9.25 -1.24
N ARG A 135 2.35 10.42 -1.59
CA ARG A 135 1.42 10.56 -2.74
C ARG A 135 2.04 10.01 -4.02
N ARG A 136 3.29 10.39 -4.31
CA ARG A 136 4.03 9.90 -5.48
C ARG A 136 4.19 8.38 -5.45
N THR A 137 4.55 7.81 -4.31
CA THR A 137 4.69 6.35 -4.15
C THR A 137 3.35 5.64 -4.36
N VAL A 138 2.30 5.99 -3.61
CA VAL A 138 1.03 5.24 -3.60
C VAL A 138 0.23 5.35 -4.89
N THR A 139 0.42 6.44 -5.66
CA THR A 139 -0.18 6.60 -6.99
C THR A 139 0.70 6.02 -8.10
N GLY A 140 1.97 5.75 -7.84
CA GLY A 140 2.91 5.12 -8.76
C GLY A 140 2.98 3.59 -8.65
N LEU A 141 2.58 3.03 -7.51
CA LEU A 141 2.51 1.59 -7.27
C LEU A 141 1.33 0.96 -8.03
N PRO A 142 1.45 -0.29 -8.51
CA PRO A 142 0.40 -1.01 -9.24
C PRO A 142 -0.68 -1.59 -8.29
N VAL A 143 -1.21 -0.78 -7.38
CA VAL A 143 -2.23 -1.17 -6.39
C VAL A 143 -3.51 -0.36 -6.58
N ALA A 144 -4.67 -1.00 -6.37
CA ALA A 144 -5.96 -0.32 -6.47
C ALA A 144 -6.34 0.45 -5.18
N HIS A 145 -5.82 -0.03 -4.05
CA HIS A 145 -6.16 0.46 -2.72
C HIS A 145 -4.89 0.85 -1.96
N VAL A 146 -5.03 1.91 -1.17
CA VAL A 146 -4.06 2.32 -0.17
C VAL A 146 -4.79 2.54 1.15
N VAL A 147 -4.23 2.03 2.24
CA VAL A 147 -4.76 2.16 3.59
C VAL A 147 -4.10 3.35 4.28
N ASP A 148 -4.92 4.26 4.80
CA ASP A 148 -4.49 5.26 5.77
C ASP A 148 -4.52 4.63 7.17
N ALA A 149 -3.34 4.38 7.73
CA ALA A 149 -3.13 3.75 9.02
C ALA A 149 -2.79 4.76 10.14
N SER A 150 -2.88 6.07 9.87
CA SER A 150 -2.57 7.14 10.83
C SER A 150 -3.35 7.03 12.15
N GLY A 151 -4.56 6.47 12.11
CA GLY A 151 -5.41 6.21 13.27
C GLY A 151 -5.25 4.83 13.93
N LEU A 152 -4.49 3.91 13.33
CA LEU A 152 -4.43 2.49 13.74
C LEU A 152 -3.18 2.14 14.54
N ARG A 153 -2.02 2.66 14.13
CA ARG A 153 -0.70 2.25 14.64
C ARG A 153 0.23 3.43 14.73
N SER A 154 1.12 3.40 15.74
CA SER A 154 2.13 4.44 15.98
C SER A 154 3.54 3.88 16.19
N THR A 155 3.71 2.56 16.05
CA THR A 155 4.97 1.84 16.30
C THR A 155 5.41 0.97 15.12
N THR A 156 4.81 1.20 13.95
CA THR A 156 5.23 0.58 12.68
C THR A 156 6.29 1.43 11.99
N LEU A 157 7.00 0.88 11.01
CA LEU A 157 7.98 1.65 10.26
C LEU A 157 7.32 2.83 9.53
N ASP A 158 6.16 2.61 8.90
CA ASP A 158 5.43 3.62 8.13
C ASP A 158 4.86 4.77 8.98
N SER A 159 4.68 4.54 10.29
CA SER A 159 4.23 5.56 11.24
C SER A 159 5.35 6.34 11.91
N THR A 160 6.60 5.88 11.79
CA THR A 160 7.75 6.45 12.52
C THR A 160 8.83 7.03 11.62
N VAL A 161 9.01 6.48 10.42
CA VAL A 161 9.98 6.97 9.43
C VAL A 161 9.24 7.73 8.33
N GLN A 162 9.62 9.00 8.15
CA GLN A 162 9.02 9.86 7.14
C GLN A 162 9.10 9.25 5.73
N HIS A 163 8.07 9.49 4.93
CA HIS A 163 8.01 9.07 3.52
C HIS A 163 8.01 7.56 3.30
N THR A 164 7.76 6.79 4.36
CA THR A 164 7.62 5.34 4.28
C THR A 164 6.23 4.95 3.83
N VAL A 165 6.18 4.04 2.86
CA VAL A 165 4.98 3.31 2.47
C VAL A 165 5.26 1.83 2.69
N SER A 166 4.39 1.16 3.43
CA SER A 166 4.40 -0.31 3.52
C SER A 166 3.55 -0.87 2.38
N ILE A 167 3.94 -2.00 1.80
CA ILE A 167 3.17 -2.68 0.75
C ILE A 167 2.98 -4.15 1.09
N GLU A 168 1.73 -4.58 1.07
CA GLU A 168 1.35 -5.99 1.16
C GLU A 168 1.37 -6.56 -0.26
N VAL A 169 2.46 -7.23 -0.62
CA VAL A 169 2.71 -7.66 -2.01
C VAL A 169 1.93 -8.93 -2.40
N GLY A 170 1.31 -9.61 -1.42
CA GLY A 170 0.42 -10.73 -1.66
C GLY A 170 0.51 -11.82 -0.59
N ARG A 171 0.11 -13.04 -0.99
CA ARG A 171 0.07 -14.19 -0.08
C ARG A 171 1.47 -14.65 0.28
N GLN A 172 1.75 -14.76 1.57
CA GLN A 172 3.01 -15.24 2.11
C GLN A 172 3.37 -16.63 1.56
N GLY A 173 4.64 -16.80 1.18
CA GLY A 173 5.18 -18.03 0.58
C GLY A 173 4.78 -18.28 -0.89
N SER A 174 4.08 -17.35 -1.55
CA SER A 174 3.69 -17.50 -2.97
C SER A 174 4.74 -16.91 -3.92
N GLU A 175 4.87 -17.50 -5.12
CA GLU A 175 5.70 -16.93 -6.20
C GLU A 175 5.06 -15.66 -6.76
N GLU A 176 3.74 -15.59 -6.79
CA GLU A 176 2.98 -14.42 -7.23
C GLU A 176 3.32 -13.19 -6.40
N ALA A 177 3.54 -13.33 -5.08
CA ALA A 177 3.98 -12.24 -4.21
C ALA A 177 5.38 -11.71 -4.58
N VAL A 178 6.29 -12.61 -4.99
CA VAL A 178 7.65 -12.23 -5.41
C VAL A 178 7.61 -11.46 -6.73
N GLU A 179 6.89 -11.98 -7.72
CA GLU A 179 6.78 -11.34 -9.04
C GLU A 179 6.06 -9.99 -8.96
N PHE A 180 4.93 -9.92 -8.24
CA PHE A 180 4.23 -8.65 -8.05
C PHE A 180 5.08 -7.64 -7.26
N GLY A 181 5.71 -8.08 -6.17
CA GLY A 181 6.53 -7.22 -5.33
C GLY A 181 7.77 -6.68 -6.06
N HIS A 182 8.38 -7.46 -6.94
CA HIS A 182 9.47 -7.02 -7.81
C HIS A 182 9.02 -5.92 -8.79
N GLU A 183 7.90 -6.12 -9.49
CA GLU A 183 7.32 -5.10 -10.38
C GLU A 183 6.92 -3.83 -9.62
N ALA A 184 6.36 -3.97 -8.42
CA ALA A 184 6.04 -2.85 -7.53
C ALA A 184 7.29 -2.07 -7.10
N CYS A 185 8.39 -2.75 -6.78
CA CYS A 185 9.67 -2.12 -6.46
C CYS A 185 10.22 -1.34 -7.66
N LEU A 186 10.20 -1.92 -8.86
CA LEU A 186 10.61 -1.21 -10.07
C LEU A 186 9.73 0.02 -10.35
N ALA A 187 8.42 -0.07 -10.11
CA ALA A 187 7.51 1.06 -10.21
C ALA A 187 7.87 2.17 -9.20
N PHE A 188 8.13 1.80 -7.94
CA PHE A 188 8.60 2.72 -6.89
C PHE A 188 9.91 3.43 -7.27
N LEU A 189 10.93 2.69 -7.71
CA LEU A 189 12.21 3.26 -8.14
C LEU A 189 12.01 4.24 -9.30
N ARG A 190 11.15 3.90 -10.27
CA ARG A 190 10.90 4.72 -11.45
C ARG A 190 10.16 6.01 -11.13
N VAL A 191 9.16 5.98 -10.24
CA VAL A 191 8.39 7.19 -9.91
C VAL A 191 9.23 8.21 -9.14
N HIS A 192 10.28 7.76 -8.45
CA HIS A 192 11.28 8.62 -7.80
C HIS A 192 12.49 8.93 -8.69
N GLY A 193 12.53 8.44 -9.93
CA GLY A 193 13.63 8.70 -10.86
C GLY A 193 14.93 7.97 -10.51
N ALA A 194 14.86 6.97 -9.63
CA ALA A 194 16.02 6.14 -9.28
C ALA A 194 16.38 5.15 -10.40
N ILE A 195 15.43 4.81 -11.26
CA ILE A 195 15.66 4.13 -12.55
C ILE A 195 15.00 4.92 -13.69
N ALA A 196 15.62 4.92 -14.87
CA ALA A 196 15.19 5.70 -16.03
C ALA A 196 14.99 4.86 -17.30
N ASP A 197 14.63 3.58 -17.13
CA ASP A 197 14.41 2.61 -18.22
C ASP A 197 13.19 2.95 -19.09
N LYS A 198 12.15 3.53 -18.49
CA LYS A 198 10.92 4.01 -19.14
C LYS A 198 10.25 5.10 -18.30
N PRO A 199 9.29 5.87 -18.85
CA PRO A 199 8.56 6.87 -18.08
C PRO A 199 7.75 6.26 -16.91
N PRO A 200 7.65 6.92 -15.75
CA PRO A 200 6.77 6.47 -14.68
C PRO A 200 5.30 6.62 -15.07
N THR A 201 4.47 5.76 -14.51
CA THR A 201 3.01 5.82 -14.62
C THR A 201 2.42 6.19 -13.27
N PHE A 202 1.41 7.05 -13.27
CA PHE A 202 0.63 7.36 -12.08
C PHE A 202 -0.83 7.07 -12.35
N SER A 203 -1.52 6.51 -11.37
CA SER A 203 -2.96 6.28 -11.38
C SER A 203 -3.59 6.86 -10.13
N GLU A 204 -4.85 7.26 -10.26
CA GLU A 204 -5.68 7.57 -9.10
C GLU A 204 -5.87 6.31 -8.24
N THR A 205 -5.65 6.43 -6.93
CA THR A 205 -5.65 5.29 -5.99
C THR A 205 -6.72 5.47 -4.91
N THR A 206 -7.50 4.41 -4.64
CA THR A 206 -8.57 4.43 -3.62
C THR A 206 -7.98 4.43 -2.22
N VAL A 207 -8.40 5.39 -1.39
CA VAL A 207 -7.99 5.48 0.00
C VAL A 207 -9.02 4.83 0.89
N VAL A 208 -8.54 3.93 1.75
CA VAL A 208 -9.32 3.25 2.78
C VAL A 208 -8.75 3.64 4.14
N GLU A 209 -9.51 4.35 4.95
CA GLU A 209 -9.11 4.66 6.32
C GLU A 209 -9.30 3.41 7.18
N GLY A 210 -8.23 2.98 7.86
CA GLY A 210 -8.30 1.92 8.84
C GLY A 210 -8.96 2.38 10.15
N ARG A 211 -9.81 1.54 10.74
CA ARG A 211 -10.64 1.89 11.91
C ARG A 211 -10.26 1.14 13.17
N GLU A 212 -10.61 -0.14 13.22
CA GLU A 212 -10.45 -0.97 14.40
C GLU A 212 -10.16 -2.42 14.03
N GLU A 213 -9.51 -3.13 14.94
CA GLU A 213 -9.27 -4.56 14.83
C GLU A 213 -10.52 -5.36 15.19
N VAL A 214 -10.67 -6.50 14.50
CA VAL A 214 -11.79 -7.41 14.71
C VAL A 214 -11.28 -8.64 15.46
N PRO A 215 -11.49 -8.75 16.79
CA PRO A 215 -10.87 -9.78 17.62
C PRO A 215 -11.47 -11.18 17.40
N LYS A 216 -10.65 -12.21 17.58
CA LYS A 216 -11.09 -13.61 17.63
C LYS A 216 -11.56 -13.98 19.04
N GLY A 217 -12.56 -14.85 19.14
CA GLY A 217 -13.09 -15.41 20.38
C GLY A 217 -12.39 -16.71 20.81
N GLY A 218 -11.48 -17.25 19.99
CA GLY A 218 -10.71 -18.47 20.25
C GLY A 218 -11.33 -19.75 19.70
N GLY A 219 -12.40 -19.63 18.90
CA GLY A 219 -13.00 -20.74 18.15
C GLY A 219 -12.34 -20.98 16.79
N VAL A 220 -12.99 -21.78 15.93
CA VAL A 220 -12.55 -21.95 14.54
C VAL A 220 -12.92 -20.70 13.74
N PRO A 221 -11.94 -19.97 13.16
CA PRO A 221 -12.20 -18.69 12.51
C PRO A 221 -12.82 -18.85 11.12
N HIS A 222 -13.81 -18.02 10.82
CA HIS A 222 -14.45 -17.89 9.53
C HIS A 222 -14.56 -16.42 9.09
N VAL A 223 -14.18 -16.13 7.83
CA VAL A 223 -14.36 -14.80 7.22
C VAL A 223 -15.27 -14.89 5.99
N HIS A 224 -16.22 -13.96 5.87
CA HIS A 224 -17.30 -14.04 4.86
C HIS A 224 -17.15 -13.04 3.71
N PHE A 225 -16.18 -12.12 3.80
CA PHE A 225 -15.97 -11.05 2.83
C PHE A 225 -14.49 -10.94 2.45
N ALA A 226 -14.23 -10.64 1.18
CA ALA A 226 -12.86 -10.40 0.71
C ALA A 226 -12.33 -9.04 1.16
N ASN A 227 -11.01 -8.87 1.15
CA ASN A 227 -10.39 -7.58 1.42
C ASN A 227 -10.89 -6.51 0.46
N PHE A 228 -11.24 -5.34 1.01
CA PHE A 228 -11.83 -4.19 0.33
C PHE A 228 -13.24 -4.39 -0.24
N GLU A 229 -13.88 -5.54 0.01
CA GLU A 229 -15.28 -5.78 -0.35
C GLU A 229 -16.22 -5.03 0.61
N ALA A 230 -17.21 -4.32 0.07
CA ALA A 230 -18.20 -3.61 0.89
C ALA A 230 -19.07 -4.61 1.67
N ILE A 231 -19.12 -4.46 2.99
CA ILE A 231 -19.93 -5.29 3.87
C ILE A 231 -21.30 -4.62 4.05
N PRO A 232 -22.41 -5.30 3.71
CA PRO A 232 -23.74 -4.78 3.95
C PRO A 232 -24.03 -4.60 5.44
N GLU A 233 -24.79 -3.56 5.78
CA GLU A 233 -25.30 -3.39 7.14
C GLU A 233 -26.12 -4.63 7.55
N GLY A 234 -25.84 -5.14 8.75
CA GLY A 234 -26.43 -6.36 9.29
C GLY A 234 -25.81 -7.65 8.79
N ALA A 235 -24.82 -7.63 7.88
CA ALA A 235 -24.10 -8.85 7.48
C ALA A 235 -23.08 -9.28 8.54
N VAL A 236 -22.78 -10.59 8.56
CA VAL A 236 -21.71 -11.16 9.40
C VAL A 236 -20.40 -11.02 8.65
N PHE A 237 -19.48 -10.22 9.16
CA PHE A 237 -18.15 -10.07 8.57
C PHE A 237 -17.31 -11.33 8.83
N ALA A 238 -17.17 -11.67 10.11
CA ALA A 238 -16.34 -12.76 10.58
C ALA A 238 -16.97 -13.38 11.82
N GLU A 239 -16.71 -14.65 12.06
CA GLU A 239 -17.19 -15.34 13.25
C GLU A 239 -16.27 -16.49 13.62
N ASP A 240 -16.35 -16.89 14.87
CA ASP A 240 -15.94 -18.21 15.31
C ASP A 240 -17.04 -18.83 16.19
N ASP A 241 -16.81 -20.05 16.69
CA ASP A 241 -17.76 -20.76 17.55
C ASP A 241 -18.05 -20.04 18.89
N VAL A 242 -17.33 -18.96 19.21
CA VAL A 242 -17.44 -18.18 20.45
C VAL A 242 -18.10 -16.82 20.20
N TYR A 243 -17.78 -16.13 19.11
CA TYR A 243 -18.22 -14.77 18.83
C TYR A 243 -18.47 -14.51 17.33
N THR A 244 -19.55 -13.79 17.04
CA THR A 244 -19.95 -13.38 15.68
C THR A 244 -19.86 -11.85 15.54
N HIS A 245 -19.03 -11.37 14.62
CA HIS A 245 -18.91 -9.96 14.27
C HIS A 245 -19.91 -9.59 13.18
N ARG A 246 -21.00 -8.93 13.59
CA ARG A 246 -22.00 -8.37 12.67
C ARG A 246 -21.73 -6.89 12.48
N VAL A 247 -21.75 -6.44 11.24
CA VAL A 247 -21.59 -5.03 10.90
C VAL A 247 -22.89 -4.28 11.20
N GLU A 248 -22.81 -3.26 12.05
CA GLU A 248 -23.97 -2.46 12.47
C GLU A 248 -24.12 -1.14 11.69
N GLU A 249 -23.14 -0.77 10.87
CA GLU A 249 -23.17 0.44 10.05
C GLU A 249 -22.74 0.18 8.60
N PRO A 250 -23.28 0.91 7.61
CA PRO A 250 -22.90 0.73 6.22
C PRO A 250 -21.49 1.29 5.92
N GLY A 251 -20.89 0.78 4.83
CA GLY A 251 -19.67 1.34 4.26
C GLY A 251 -18.37 0.86 4.91
N LEU A 252 -18.42 -0.23 5.68
CA LEU A 252 -17.23 -0.93 6.14
C LEU A 252 -16.71 -1.89 5.07
N VAL A 253 -15.39 -2.03 5.01
CA VAL A 253 -14.68 -3.01 4.20
C VAL A 253 -13.66 -3.75 5.06
N PRO A 254 -13.36 -5.03 4.79
CA PRO A 254 -12.27 -5.74 5.46
C PRO A 254 -10.89 -5.28 4.97
N ILE A 255 -9.93 -5.23 5.87
CA ILE A 255 -8.50 -5.04 5.59
C ILE A 255 -7.74 -6.17 6.29
N LEU A 256 -6.79 -6.81 5.60
CA LEU A 256 -6.02 -7.98 6.09
C LEU A 256 -6.90 -9.09 6.67
N ALA A 257 -8.10 -9.28 6.14
CA ALA A 257 -9.00 -10.33 6.56
C ALA A 257 -8.42 -11.71 6.24
N SER A 258 -8.29 -12.55 7.26
CA SER A 258 -7.79 -13.91 7.13
C SER A 258 -8.28 -14.80 8.28
N GLU A 259 -8.58 -16.05 7.95
CA GLU A 259 -8.86 -17.08 8.96
C GLU A 259 -7.56 -17.49 9.69
N ASP A 260 -6.45 -17.60 8.96
CA ASP A 260 -5.19 -18.17 9.45
C ASP A 260 -4.06 -17.12 9.58
N GLY A 261 -4.36 -15.83 9.45
CA GLY A 261 -3.33 -14.77 9.42
C GLY A 261 -2.80 -14.33 10.78
N TYR A 262 -3.65 -13.72 11.60
CA TYR A 262 -3.30 -13.32 12.97
C TYR A 262 -3.95 -14.29 13.95
N ASP A 263 -3.30 -14.58 15.08
CA ASP A 263 -3.84 -15.51 16.08
C ASP A 263 -5.08 -14.94 16.80
N ASP A 264 -5.09 -13.63 16.98
CA ASP A 264 -5.95 -12.88 17.89
C ASP A 264 -6.95 -11.97 17.19
N ILE A 265 -6.79 -11.71 15.89
CA ILE A 265 -7.73 -10.89 15.09
C ILE A 265 -8.06 -11.57 13.76
N PHE A 266 -9.27 -11.32 13.26
CA PHE A 266 -9.68 -11.68 11.90
C PHE A 266 -9.09 -10.75 10.85
N GLY A 267 -8.78 -9.51 11.23
CA GLY A 267 -8.38 -8.42 10.36
C GLY A 267 -8.80 -7.08 10.97
N MET A 268 -8.96 -6.06 10.14
CA MET A 268 -9.40 -4.73 10.55
C MET A 268 -10.59 -4.28 9.72
N TYR A 269 -11.47 -3.48 10.32
CA TYR A 269 -12.43 -2.69 9.56
C TYR A 269 -11.75 -1.47 8.96
N GLY A 270 -12.15 -1.12 7.74
CA GLY A 270 -11.83 0.14 7.10
C GLY A 270 -13.04 0.79 6.45
N ARG A 271 -12.88 2.04 6.02
CA ARG A 271 -13.90 2.79 5.27
C ARG A 271 -13.25 3.49 4.08
N VAL A 272 -13.83 3.33 2.90
CA VAL A 272 -13.39 4.07 1.71
C VAL A 272 -13.69 5.56 1.91
N THR A 273 -12.65 6.39 1.99
CA THR A 273 -12.80 7.83 2.24
C THR A 273 -12.73 8.67 0.98
N GLY A 274 -12.13 8.13 -0.09
CA GLY A 274 -11.98 8.86 -1.34
C GLY A 274 -10.81 8.35 -2.17
N VAL A 275 -10.15 9.26 -2.88
CA VAL A 275 -8.99 8.94 -3.72
C VAL A 275 -7.85 9.91 -3.57
N LEU A 276 -6.64 9.40 -3.78
CA LEU A 276 -5.46 10.20 -4.06
C LEU A 276 -5.26 10.32 -5.55
N LYS A 277 -5.05 11.56 -6.01
CA LYS A 277 -4.73 11.88 -7.40
C LYS A 277 -3.23 11.89 -7.62
N ALA A 278 -2.85 11.68 -8.87
CA ALA A 278 -1.45 11.70 -9.29
C ALA A 278 -0.75 13.04 -8.94
N PRO A 279 0.58 13.04 -8.78
CA PRO A 279 1.35 14.28 -8.65
C PRO A 279 1.05 15.26 -9.79
N GLY A 280 0.81 16.52 -9.45
CA GLY A 280 0.42 17.56 -10.42
C GLY A 280 -1.08 17.63 -10.72
N GLU A 281 -1.88 16.66 -10.27
CA GLU A 281 -3.34 16.66 -10.39
C GLU A 281 -4.03 17.11 -9.10
N GLY A 282 -3.98 18.41 -8.83
CA GLY A 282 -4.60 19.03 -7.66
C GLY A 282 -3.74 19.00 -6.39
N ASP A 283 -4.32 19.49 -5.30
CA ASP A 283 -3.67 19.64 -4.00
C ASP A 283 -3.40 18.27 -3.32
N LEU A 284 -2.43 18.26 -2.40
CA LEU A 284 -2.09 17.12 -1.55
C LEU A 284 -3.20 16.88 -0.51
N ARG A 285 -4.23 16.14 -0.90
CA ARG A 285 -5.33 15.70 -0.04
C ARG A 285 -6.01 14.46 -0.61
N VAL A 286 -6.75 13.75 0.24
CA VAL A 286 -7.74 12.76 -0.18
C VAL A 286 -8.97 13.50 -0.71
N TYR A 287 -9.41 13.15 -1.92
CA TYR A 287 -10.62 13.70 -2.54
C TYR A 287 -11.80 12.79 -2.22
N PRO A 288 -12.81 13.26 -1.45
CA PRO A 288 -13.98 12.47 -1.13
C PRO A 288 -14.70 11.99 -2.40
N ASN A 289 -15.24 10.77 -2.37
CA ASN A 289 -15.94 10.20 -3.52
C ASN A 289 -17.17 11.03 -3.94
N ASP A 290 -17.79 11.76 -3.02
CA ASP A 290 -18.95 12.63 -3.30
C ASP A 290 -18.59 13.81 -4.22
N GLU A 291 -17.32 14.26 -4.24
CA GLU A 291 -16.85 15.31 -5.16
C GLU A 291 -16.77 14.83 -6.63
N ARG A 292 -16.97 13.53 -6.92
CA ARG A 292 -17.13 13.03 -8.30
C ARG A 292 -18.52 13.31 -8.88
N GLY A 293 -19.55 13.39 -8.03
CA GLY A 293 -20.94 13.52 -8.45
C GLY A 293 -21.28 14.87 -9.10
N GLU A 294 -20.61 15.95 -8.71
CA GLU A 294 -20.97 17.30 -9.19
C GLU A 294 -20.51 17.61 -10.63
N LYS A 295 -19.56 16.85 -11.19
CA LYS A 295 -19.09 17.05 -12.57
C LYS A 295 -19.84 16.22 -13.62
N GLY A 296 -20.68 15.27 -13.20
CA GLY A 296 -21.42 14.36 -14.09
C GLY A 296 -22.83 14.83 -14.50
N GLU A 297 -23.47 15.72 -13.75
CA GLU A 297 -24.90 16.05 -13.95
C GLU A 297 -25.20 17.40 -14.62
N ARG A 298 -24.19 18.09 -15.18
CA ARG A 298 -24.40 19.38 -15.87
C ARG A 298 -24.20 19.34 -17.38
N ARG A 299 -24.65 18.30 -18.08
CA ARG A 299 -24.86 18.30 -19.54
C ARG A 299 -25.91 17.26 -19.97
N ASP A 300 -27.19 17.54 -19.72
CA ASP A 300 -28.29 17.46 -20.72
C ASP A 300 -29.64 17.53 -20.01
N SER A 301 -30.20 18.74 -19.93
CA SER A 301 -31.64 18.93 -19.74
C SER A 301 -32.05 20.29 -20.28
N SER A 302 -32.01 20.43 -21.61
CA SER A 302 -32.70 21.51 -22.29
C SER A 302 -33.15 21.05 -23.68
N ALA A 303 -34.31 20.40 -23.72
CA ALA A 303 -35.24 20.44 -24.84
C ALA A 303 -36.60 19.91 -24.37
N ASP A 304 -37.34 20.76 -23.66
CA ASP A 304 -38.79 20.65 -23.60
C ASP A 304 -39.36 21.72 -24.53
N GLY A 305 -40.24 21.29 -25.43
CA GLY A 305 -40.71 22.06 -26.58
C GLY A 305 -41.86 21.31 -27.24
N SER A 306 -42.95 21.23 -26.50
CA SER A 306 -44.28 20.83 -26.92
C SER A 306 -44.69 21.42 -28.27
N ASP A 307 -45.38 20.64 -29.10
CA ASP A 307 -46.69 21.04 -29.62
C ASP A 307 -47.45 19.82 -30.12
N GLY A 308 -48.62 19.61 -29.54
CA GLY A 308 -49.57 18.57 -29.93
C GLY A 308 -50.50 19.08 -31.03
N GLU A 309 -50.99 18.16 -31.86
CA GLU A 309 -52.18 18.39 -32.68
C GLU A 309 -53.17 17.24 -32.54
N PRO A 310 -54.48 17.52 -32.68
CA PRO A 310 -55.55 16.63 -32.27
C PRO A 310 -56.08 15.76 -33.40
N ASN A 311 -56.78 14.72 -32.94
CA ASN A 311 -57.50 13.72 -33.71
C ASN A 311 -58.68 14.33 -34.49
N ASP A 312 -58.78 14.08 -35.81
CA ASP A 312 -60.09 14.03 -36.47
C ASP A 312 -60.12 13.14 -37.72
N ALA A 313 -61.32 12.66 -38.01
CA ALA A 313 -61.66 11.50 -38.80
C ALA A 313 -61.55 11.63 -40.34
N ASP A 314 -61.59 10.45 -40.97
CA ASP A 314 -62.48 10.08 -42.10
C ASP A 314 -61.82 9.58 -43.39
N ARG A 315 -62.35 8.43 -43.84
CA ARG A 315 -62.47 7.92 -45.21
C ARG A 315 -61.24 7.77 -46.13
N SER A 316 -60.98 6.48 -46.36
CA SER A 316 -61.25 5.78 -47.65
C SER A 316 -60.07 5.42 -48.57
N LYS A 317 -60.22 4.22 -49.16
CA LYS A 317 -59.60 3.63 -50.39
C LYS A 317 -58.24 2.96 -50.16
N ARG A 318 -58.20 1.62 -50.16
CA ARG A 318 -58.21 0.65 -51.29
C ARG A 318 -56.77 0.24 -51.65
N SER A 319 -56.50 -1.04 -51.42
CA SER A 319 -55.81 -1.98 -52.31
C SER A 319 -54.73 -1.42 -53.24
N SER A 320 -53.47 -1.74 -52.95
CA SER A 320 -52.62 -2.68 -53.71
C SER A 320 -51.18 -2.59 -53.23
#